data_AF-A0A1F9SA01-F1
#
_entry.id   AF-A0A1F9SA01-F1
#
_cell.length_a   1.000
_cell.length_b   1.000
_cell.length_c   1.000
_cell.angle_alpha   90.00
_cell.angle_beta   90.00
_cell.angle_gamma   90.00
#
_symmetry.space_group_name_H-M   'P 1'
#
loop_
_entity.id
_entity.type
_entity.pdbx_description
1 polymer ?
#
loop_
_entity_poly.entity_id
_entity_poly.type
_entity_poly.pdbx_seq_one_letter_code
_entity_poly.pdbx_strand_id
1 'polypeptide(L)'
;MKLNRGFTLIELMVVVLIMGILASMGVPYYYKTVETTKATDSVAIGHLLGNANRMFKVDNPGMSISGIVTNNPCNSVSCASAGTSSCRLIACGYVAKQDWDNSSYDFYVCNGGAGGPCCGSRGTEIGMSCTRRKPGAGSPYNTWGYRFYDSGACESLGSGVPDCPRF
;
A
#
# COMPACT_ATOMS: atom_id res chain seq x y z
N MET A 1 1.89 30.41 56.81
CA MET A 1 0.94 30.97 55.82
C MET A 1 1.31 30.37 54.46
N LYS A 2 0.46 29.49 53.90
CA LYS A 2 0.72 28.88 52.57
C LYS A 2 0.44 29.93 51.50
N LEU A 3 1.45 30.35 50.73
CA LEU A 3 1.22 31.16 49.53
C LEU A 3 0.61 30.25 48.46
N ASN A 4 -0.66 30.44 48.14
CA ASN A 4 -1.26 29.90 46.93
C ASN A 4 -0.68 30.66 45.73
N ARG A 5 0.34 30.07 45.08
CA ARG A 5 0.88 30.58 43.81
C ARG A 5 -0.10 30.22 42.70
N GLY A 6 -0.95 31.18 42.31
CA GLY A 6 -1.81 31.05 41.13
C GLY A 6 -1.01 31.26 39.84
N PHE A 7 -1.34 30.49 38.81
CA PHE A 7 -0.85 30.70 37.44
C PHE A 7 -1.28 32.07 36.94
N THR A 8 -0.40 32.80 36.25
CA THR A 8 -0.76 34.09 35.67
C THR A 8 -1.41 33.91 34.30
N LEU A 9 -2.33 34.81 33.94
CA LEU A 9 -3.01 34.77 32.64
C LEU A 9 -2.01 34.90 31.47
N ILE A 10 -0.96 35.70 31.65
CA ILE A 10 0.10 35.87 30.65
C ILE A 10 0.93 34.60 30.46
N GLU A 11 1.18 33.84 31.53
CA GLU A 11 1.91 32.58 31.47
C GLU A 11 1.15 31.53 30.66
N LEU A 12 -0.18 31.49 30.82
CA LEU A 12 -1.03 30.62 29.99
C LEU A 12 -1.07 31.09 28.53
N MET A 13 -1.12 32.41 28.27
CA MET A 13 -1.11 32.95 26.90
C MET A 13 0.17 32.60 26.13
N VAL A 14 1.34 32.74 26.75
CA VAL A 14 2.63 32.42 26.10
C VAL A 14 2.73 30.92 25.80
N VAL A 15 2.25 30.05 26.70
CA VAL A 15 2.25 28.59 26.48
C VAL A 15 1.39 28.21 25.28
N VAL A 16 0.16 28.74 25.20
CA VAL A 16 -0.75 28.46 24.07
C VAL A 16 -0.19 29.01 22.75
N LEU A 17 0.47 30.17 22.78
CA LEU A 17 1.13 30.75 21.61
C LEU A 17 2.26 29.83 21.10
N ILE A 18 3.13 29.36 21.99
CA ILE A 18 4.22 28.45 21.62
C ILE A 18 3.66 27.12 21.10
N MET A 19 2.63 26.57 21.74
CA MET A 19 1.95 25.35 21.25
C MET A 19 1.31 25.56 19.86
N GLY A 20 0.74 26.73 19.59
CA GLY A 20 0.19 27.07 18.27
C GLY A 20 1.25 27.06 17.16
N ILE A 21 2.42 27.62 17.42
CA ILE A 21 3.55 27.62 16.46
C ILE A 21 4.01 26.17 16.18
N LEU A 22 4.24 25.39 17.23
CA LEU A 22 4.67 23.99 17.08
C LEU A 22 3.62 23.14 16.36
N ALA A 23 2.34 23.29 16.68
CA ALA A 23 1.26 22.56 16.03
C ALA A 23 1.18 22.86 14.52
N SER A 24 1.38 24.11 14.12
CA SER A 24 1.32 24.52 12.71
C SER A 24 2.36 23.80 11.83
N MET A 25 3.55 23.53 12.37
CA MET A 25 4.61 22.80 11.66
C MET A 25 4.55 21.28 11.88
N GLY A 26 4.17 20.84 13.08
CA GLY A 26 4.20 19.44 13.47
C GLY A 26 3.14 18.58 12.79
N VAL A 27 1.92 19.12 12.62
CA VAL A 27 0.80 18.39 12.02
C VAL A 27 1.06 17.94 10.57
N PRO A 28 1.49 18.81 9.63
CA PRO A 28 1.75 18.37 8.25
C PRO A 28 2.92 17.38 8.17
N TYR A 29 3.94 17.53 9.03
CA TYR A 29 5.07 16.60 9.10
C TYR A 29 4.62 15.20 9.55
N TYR A 30 3.81 15.13 10.61
CA TYR A 30 3.27 13.87 11.13
C TYR A 30 2.46 13.12 10.07
N TYR A 31 1.55 13.79 9.37
CA TYR A 31 0.76 13.15 8.30
C TYR A 31 1.62 12.60 7.18
N LYS A 32 2.66 13.34 6.75
CA LYS A 32 3.60 12.85 5.75
C LYS A 32 4.29 11.57 6.20
N THR A 33 4.81 11.54 7.43
CA THR A 33 5.48 10.35 7.97
C THR A 33 4.55 9.14 8.01
N VAL A 34 3.32 9.31 8.49
CA VAL A 34 2.31 8.24 8.54
C VAL A 34 2.00 7.71 7.13
N GLU A 35 1.82 8.58 6.14
CA GLU A 35 1.56 8.15 4.76
C GLU A 35 2.78 7.46 4.12
N THR A 36 4.00 7.90 4.43
CA THR A 36 5.21 7.20 3.97
C THR A 36 5.36 5.80 4.58
N THR A 37 5.04 5.61 5.86
CA THR A 37 5.05 4.28 6.49
C THR A 37 4.05 3.36 5.81
N LYS A 38 2.81 3.82 5.58
CA LYS A 38 1.80 3.06 4.83
C LYS A 38 2.27 2.71 3.42
N ALA A 39 2.98 3.62 2.76
CA ALA A 39 3.54 3.39 1.43
C ALA A 39 4.59 2.26 1.47
N THR A 40 5.54 2.31 2.41
CA THR A 40 6.55 1.26 2.62
C THR A 40 5.93 -0.11 2.91
N ASP A 41 4.91 -0.16 3.77
CA ASP A 41 4.18 -1.41 4.05
C ASP A 41 3.52 -1.96 2.77
N SER A 42 2.93 -1.08 1.96
CA SER A 42 2.32 -1.46 0.70
C SER A 42 3.34 -2.02 -0.30
N VAL A 43 4.56 -1.49 -0.31
CA VAL A 43 5.64 -2.00 -1.18
C VAL A 43 6.01 -3.43 -0.78
N ALA A 44 6.16 -3.70 0.52
CA ALA A 44 6.51 -5.04 0.99
C ALA A 44 5.46 -6.09 0.58
N ILE A 45 4.18 -5.77 0.76
CA ILE A 45 3.07 -6.65 0.38
C ILE A 45 2.95 -6.77 -1.15
N GLY A 46 3.13 -5.66 -1.88
CA GLY A 46 3.11 -5.65 -3.34
C GLY A 46 4.20 -6.52 -3.94
N HIS A 47 5.43 -6.42 -3.42
CA HIS A 47 6.56 -7.27 -3.82
C HIS A 47 6.30 -8.75 -3.52
N LEU A 48 5.74 -9.06 -2.34
CA LEU A 48 5.34 -10.41 -1.97
C LEU A 48 4.31 -10.99 -2.95
N LEU A 49 3.28 -10.21 -3.33
CA LEU A 49 2.29 -10.62 -4.33
C LEU A 49 2.89 -10.81 -5.73
N GLY A 50 3.85 -9.95 -6.12
CA GLY A 50 4.54 -10.05 -7.40
C GLY A 50 5.34 -11.35 -7.50
N ASN A 51 6.09 -11.68 -6.44
CA ASN A 51 6.87 -12.92 -6.34
C ASN A 51 5.96 -14.15 -6.29
N ALA A 52 4.86 -14.09 -5.53
CA ALA A 52 3.88 -15.16 -5.49
C ALA A 52 3.22 -15.42 -6.86
N ASN A 53 2.88 -14.36 -7.61
CA ASN A 53 2.38 -14.50 -8.98
C ASN A 53 3.42 -15.12 -9.91
N ARG A 54 4.71 -14.80 -9.72
CA ARG A 54 5.79 -15.41 -10.48
C ARG A 54 5.91 -16.90 -10.20
N MET A 55 5.92 -17.28 -8.93
CA MET A 55 5.93 -18.69 -8.52
C MET A 55 4.72 -19.44 -9.07
N PHE A 56 3.53 -18.84 -8.99
CA PHE A 56 2.31 -19.44 -9.54
C PHE A 56 2.42 -19.70 -11.05
N LYS A 57 2.98 -18.76 -11.82
CA LYS A 57 3.19 -18.93 -13.28
C LYS A 57 4.21 -20.02 -13.61
N VAL A 58 5.22 -20.23 -12.77
CA VAL A 58 6.20 -21.32 -12.93
C VAL A 58 5.52 -22.68 -12.72
N ASP A 59 4.71 -22.79 -11.67
CA ASP A 59 4.01 -24.03 -11.33
C ASP A 59 2.85 -24.34 -12.28
N ASN A 60 2.28 -23.31 -12.92
CA ASN A 60 1.10 -23.40 -13.77
C ASN A 60 1.34 -22.75 -15.14
N PRO A 61 2.14 -23.39 -16.02
CA PRO A 61 2.50 -22.82 -17.30
C PRO A 61 1.25 -22.54 -18.15
N GLY A 62 1.16 -21.32 -18.71
CA GLY A 62 0.04 -20.88 -19.54
C GLY A 62 -1.17 -20.37 -18.76
N MET A 63 -1.22 -20.53 -17.43
CA MET A 63 -2.26 -19.90 -16.61
C MET A 63 -1.82 -18.51 -16.17
N SER A 64 -2.69 -17.53 -16.40
CA SER A 64 -2.50 -16.18 -15.92
C SER A 64 -3.61 -15.80 -14.96
N ILE A 65 -3.21 -15.28 -13.81
CA ILE A 65 -4.14 -14.75 -12.82
C ILE A 65 -4.03 -13.23 -12.81
N SER A 66 -5.17 -12.58 -12.59
CA SER A 66 -5.22 -11.13 -12.45
C SER A 66 -6.46 -10.74 -11.67
N GLY A 67 -6.43 -9.59 -11.02
CA GLY A 67 -7.55 -9.05 -10.28
C GLY A 67 -7.14 -8.41 -8.96
N ILE A 68 -8.10 -7.79 -8.29
CA ILE A 68 -7.94 -7.26 -6.94
C ILE A 68 -7.85 -8.39 -5.91
N VAL A 69 -7.12 -8.16 -4.83
CA VAL A 69 -7.07 -9.05 -3.66
C VAL A 69 -7.89 -8.41 -2.54
N THR A 70 -9.00 -9.07 -2.18
CA THR A 70 -9.93 -8.64 -1.13
C THR A 70 -10.19 -9.79 -0.16
N ASN A 71 -10.72 -9.51 1.05
CA ASN A 71 -11.01 -10.60 2.00
C ASN A 71 -12.03 -11.59 1.45
N ASN A 72 -13.11 -11.08 0.88
CA ASN A 72 -14.10 -11.87 0.17
C ASN A 72 -13.97 -11.59 -1.34
N PRO A 73 -13.65 -12.58 -2.18
CA PRO A 73 -13.64 -14.01 -1.88
C PRO A 73 -12.27 -14.61 -1.49
N CYS A 74 -11.16 -13.85 -1.46
CA CYS A 74 -9.83 -14.48 -1.45
C CYS A 74 -9.47 -15.28 -0.19
N ASN A 75 -10.02 -14.94 0.97
CA ASN A 75 -9.77 -15.69 2.21
C ASN A 75 -10.68 -16.91 2.38
N SER A 76 -11.77 -17.00 1.60
CA SER A 76 -12.81 -18.04 1.72
C SER A 76 -12.85 -19.03 0.55
N VAL A 77 -12.22 -18.71 -0.59
CA VAL A 77 -12.14 -19.64 -1.73
C VAL A 77 -11.17 -20.79 -1.49
N SER A 78 -11.52 -21.96 -2.03
CA SER A 78 -10.63 -23.10 -2.15
C SER A 78 -9.79 -22.99 -3.43
N CYS A 79 -8.61 -23.63 -3.44
CA CYS A 79 -7.78 -23.70 -4.63
C CYS A 79 -8.51 -24.48 -5.73
N ALA A 80 -8.98 -23.79 -6.76
CA ALA A 80 -9.62 -24.40 -7.93
C ALA A 80 -8.61 -24.61 -9.07
N SER A 81 -8.77 -25.67 -9.85
CA SER A 81 -7.90 -26.00 -10.99
C SER A 81 -8.18 -25.16 -12.24
N ALA A 82 -9.33 -24.50 -12.30
CA ALA A 82 -9.74 -23.64 -13.41
C ALA A 82 -10.20 -22.27 -12.88
N GLY A 83 -9.63 -21.19 -13.41
CA GLY A 83 -9.95 -19.82 -13.03
C GLY A 83 -8.74 -18.88 -13.05
N THR A 84 -8.96 -17.64 -13.48
CA THR A 84 -7.95 -16.59 -13.67
C THR A 84 -7.97 -15.53 -12.56
N SER A 85 -8.57 -15.85 -11.40
CA SER A 85 -8.68 -14.94 -10.26
C SER A 85 -7.35 -14.81 -9.50
N SER A 86 -7.01 -13.57 -9.12
CA SER A 86 -5.96 -13.20 -8.16
C SER A 86 -6.02 -13.98 -6.84
N CYS A 87 -7.23 -14.34 -6.39
CA CYS A 87 -7.44 -15.05 -5.13
C CYS A 87 -6.77 -16.44 -5.08
N ARG A 88 -6.38 -17.01 -6.23
CA ARG A 88 -5.65 -18.28 -6.26
C ARG A 88 -4.30 -18.22 -5.54
N LEU A 89 -3.65 -17.06 -5.47
CA LEU A 89 -2.42 -16.92 -4.68
C LEU A 89 -2.65 -17.24 -3.21
N ILE A 90 -3.79 -16.81 -2.67
CA ILE A 90 -4.16 -17.05 -1.28
C ILE A 90 -4.73 -18.46 -1.12
N ALA A 91 -5.65 -18.85 -2.00
CA ALA A 91 -6.35 -20.13 -1.92
C ALA A 91 -5.43 -21.35 -2.11
N CYS A 92 -4.41 -21.23 -2.96
CA CYS A 92 -3.45 -22.29 -3.27
C CYS A 92 -2.16 -22.19 -2.42
N GLY A 93 -2.10 -21.29 -1.44
CA GLY A 93 -1.03 -21.26 -0.44
C GLY A 93 0.27 -20.55 -0.86
N TYR A 94 0.28 -19.77 -1.96
CA TYR A 94 1.43 -18.94 -2.32
C TYR A 94 1.56 -17.69 -1.44
N VAL A 95 0.43 -17.23 -0.88
CA VAL A 95 0.35 -16.07 0.01
C VAL A 95 -0.51 -16.42 1.20
N ALA A 96 -0.07 -16.02 2.40
CA ALA A 96 -0.86 -16.22 3.62
C ALA A 96 -2.17 -15.42 3.58
N LYS A 97 -3.21 -15.96 4.22
CA LYS A 97 -4.45 -15.23 4.46
C LYS A 97 -4.16 -14.04 5.37
N GLN A 98 -4.68 -12.87 5.01
CA GLN A 98 -4.59 -11.65 5.82
C GLN A 98 -5.82 -10.77 5.59
N ASP A 99 -5.96 -9.71 6.39
CA ASP A 99 -7.02 -8.73 6.24
C ASP A 99 -6.65 -7.68 5.18
N TRP A 100 -7.05 -7.91 3.94
CA TRP A 100 -6.75 -7.06 2.79
C TRP A 100 -7.60 -5.77 2.80
N ASP A 101 -8.82 -5.84 3.30
CA ASP A 101 -9.76 -4.72 3.25
C ASP A 101 -9.45 -3.67 4.32
N ASN A 102 -8.75 -4.04 5.40
CA ASN A 102 -8.29 -3.09 6.43
C ASN A 102 -6.95 -2.40 6.09
N SER A 103 -6.30 -2.76 4.97
CA SER A 103 -5.08 -2.07 4.52
C SER A 103 -5.39 -0.64 4.03
N SER A 104 -4.41 0.25 4.14
CA SER A 104 -4.45 1.59 3.53
C SER A 104 -4.35 1.57 1.99
N TYR A 105 -3.87 0.47 1.42
CA TYR A 105 -3.70 0.30 -0.03
C TYR A 105 -4.57 -0.86 -0.51
N ASP A 106 -5.08 -0.72 -1.73
CA ASP A 106 -5.64 -1.83 -2.50
C ASP A 106 -4.49 -2.57 -3.19
N PHE A 107 -4.60 -3.90 -3.23
CA PHE A 107 -3.60 -4.78 -3.82
C PHE A 107 -4.18 -5.50 -5.02
N TYR A 108 -3.42 -5.56 -6.09
CA TYR A 108 -3.81 -6.21 -7.33
C TYR A 108 -2.72 -7.17 -7.78
N VAL A 109 -3.15 -8.32 -8.26
CA VAL A 109 -2.31 -9.22 -9.04
C VAL A 109 -2.49 -8.84 -10.50
N CYS A 110 -1.39 -8.66 -11.20
CA CYS A 110 -1.40 -8.19 -12.57
C CYS A 110 -0.99 -9.31 -13.54
N ASN A 111 -1.52 -9.21 -14.75
CA ASN A 111 -0.96 -9.88 -15.91
C ASN A 111 -0.75 -8.84 -17.01
N GLY A 112 0.33 -8.07 -16.87
CA GLY A 112 0.59 -6.91 -17.73
C GLY A 112 -0.41 -5.80 -17.42
N GLY A 113 -1.15 -5.35 -18.42
CA GLY A 113 -2.21 -4.35 -18.24
C GLY A 113 -3.49 -4.88 -17.56
N ALA A 114 -3.65 -6.20 -17.43
CA ALA A 114 -4.84 -6.80 -16.81
C ALA A 114 -4.71 -6.88 -15.29
N GLY A 115 -5.83 -6.72 -14.57
CA GLY A 115 -5.96 -7.00 -13.14
C GLY A 115 -6.40 -5.82 -12.28
N GLY A 116 -6.23 -4.59 -12.74
CA GLY A 116 -6.62 -3.41 -11.97
C GLY A 116 -6.08 -2.09 -12.54
N PRO A 117 -6.46 -0.94 -11.94
CA PRO A 117 -6.16 0.38 -12.47
C PRO A 117 -4.69 0.80 -12.35
N CYS A 118 -3.86 0.06 -11.61
CA CYS A 118 -2.41 0.27 -11.52
C CYS A 118 -1.61 -0.78 -12.29
N CYS A 119 -2.24 -1.77 -12.89
CA CYS A 119 -1.56 -2.78 -13.69
C CYS A 119 -1.06 -2.16 -15.00
N GLY A 120 0.06 -2.66 -15.50
CA GLY A 120 0.69 -2.15 -16.71
C GLY A 120 1.96 -2.91 -17.05
N SER A 121 2.50 -2.61 -18.23
CA SER A 121 3.74 -3.21 -18.73
C SER A 121 4.73 -2.10 -19.06
N ARG A 122 6.03 -2.42 -19.05
CA ARG A 122 7.11 -1.50 -19.43
C ARG A 122 8.01 -2.18 -20.45
N GLY A 123 7.94 -1.74 -21.71
CA GLY A 123 8.65 -2.41 -22.80
C GLY A 123 8.20 -3.88 -22.90
N THR A 124 9.14 -4.81 -22.72
CA THR A 124 8.89 -6.26 -22.70
C THR A 124 8.52 -6.79 -21.31
N GLU A 125 8.63 -5.98 -20.25
CA GLU A 125 8.34 -6.39 -18.89
C GLU A 125 6.84 -6.36 -18.61
N ILE A 126 6.35 -7.44 -18.04
CA ILE A 126 4.94 -7.62 -17.68
C ILE A 126 4.78 -7.29 -16.19
N GLY A 127 3.82 -6.44 -15.84
CA GLY A 127 3.45 -6.19 -14.45
C GLY A 127 2.89 -7.44 -13.79
N MET A 128 3.42 -7.79 -12.62
CA MET A 128 3.07 -8.98 -11.83
C MET A 128 2.17 -8.64 -10.65
N SER A 129 2.33 -7.47 -10.06
CA SER A 129 1.45 -6.94 -9.03
C SER A 129 1.49 -5.42 -9.04
N CYS A 130 0.46 -4.81 -8.46
CA CYS A 130 0.48 -3.40 -8.18
C CYS A 130 -0.31 -3.07 -6.92
N THR A 131 0.04 -1.95 -6.30
CA THR A 131 -0.65 -1.41 -5.14
C THR A 131 -1.08 0.01 -5.42
N ARG A 132 -2.21 0.41 -4.86
CA ARG A 132 -2.73 1.78 -5.03
C ARG A 132 -3.38 2.26 -3.75
N ARG A 133 -3.15 3.52 -3.40
CA ARG A 133 -3.76 4.12 -2.20
C ARG A 133 -5.28 4.08 -2.33
N LYS A 134 -5.95 3.62 -1.28
CA LYS A 134 -7.41 3.62 -1.23
C LYS A 134 -7.98 5.04 -1.37
N PRO A 135 -9.18 5.20 -1.95
CA PRO A 135 -9.89 6.47 -1.94
C PRO A 135 -10.06 6.99 -0.51
N GLY A 136 -9.90 8.30 -0.31
CA GLY A 136 -10.05 8.97 0.99
C GLY A 136 -8.78 9.57 1.57
N ALA A 137 -7.60 9.29 0.99
CA ALA A 137 -6.39 10.05 1.29
C ALA A 137 -6.48 11.48 0.70
N GLY A 138 -5.94 12.47 1.41
CA GLY A 138 -5.81 13.83 0.87
C GLY A 138 -4.77 13.92 -0.24
N SER A 139 -4.87 14.94 -1.09
CA SER A 139 -3.79 15.27 -2.04
C SER A 139 -2.50 15.60 -1.28
N PRO A 140 -1.32 15.14 -1.71
CA PRO A 140 -1.03 14.39 -2.96
C PRO A 140 -1.10 12.85 -2.83
N TYR A 141 -1.35 12.33 -1.62
CA TYR A 141 -1.24 10.91 -1.27
C TYR A 141 -2.26 10.00 -1.97
N ASN A 142 -3.38 10.56 -2.43
CA ASN A 142 -4.44 9.84 -3.15
C ASN A 142 -4.00 9.22 -4.49
N THR A 143 -2.88 9.68 -5.06
CA THR A 143 -2.35 9.12 -6.31
C THR A 143 -1.27 8.07 -6.09
N TRP A 144 -0.87 7.82 -4.84
CA TRP A 144 0.27 6.98 -4.54
C TRP A 144 0.00 5.51 -4.84
N GLY A 145 1.01 4.83 -5.36
CA GLY A 145 0.96 3.41 -5.66
C GLY A 145 2.31 2.91 -6.15
N TYR A 146 2.38 1.60 -6.33
CA TYR A 146 3.58 0.90 -6.78
C TYR A 146 3.22 -0.19 -7.76
N ARG A 147 4.12 -0.50 -8.70
CA ARG A 147 3.98 -1.60 -9.64
C ARG A 147 5.25 -2.44 -9.61
N PHE A 148 5.09 -3.75 -9.66
CA PHE A 148 6.18 -4.71 -9.68
C PHE A 148 6.14 -5.49 -10.99
N TYR A 149 7.31 -5.68 -11.59
CA TYR A 149 7.46 -6.36 -12.87
C TYR A 149 7.99 -7.77 -12.72
N ASP A 150 7.90 -8.55 -13.80
CA ASP A 150 8.51 -9.87 -13.89
C ASP A 150 10.06 -9.82 -13.94
N SER A 151 10.72 -8.68 -13.85
CA SER A 151 12.16 -8.65 -13.54
C SER A 151 12.46 -8.59 -12.04
N GLY A 152 11.43 -8.34 -11.21
CA GLY A 152 11.59 -7.89 -9.83
C GLY A 152 11.72 -6.37 -9.69
N ALA A 153 11.81 -5.63 -10.81
CA ALA A 153 11.83 -4.18 -10.76
C ALA A 153 10.53 -3.61 -10.17
N CYS A 154 10.67 -2.49 -9.45
CA CYS A 154 9.56 -1.73 -8.88
C CYS A 154 9.50 -0.34 -9.52
N GLU A 155 8.29 0.12 -9.82
CA GLU A 155 7.97 1.46 -10.31
C GLU A 155 7.00 2.15 -9.34
N SER A 156 7.32 3.38 -8.94
CA SER A 156 6.43 4.24 -8.17
C SER A 156 5.40 4.91 -9.10
N LEU A 157 4.13 4.91 -8.70
CA LEU A 157 3.01 5.47 -9.46
C LEU A 157 2.40 6.66 -8.72
N GLY A 158 2.35 7.82 -9.35
CA GLY A 158 1.77 9.05 -8.78
C GLY A 158 2.81 10.15 -8.55
N SER A 159 2.37 11.27 -7.95
CA SER A 159 3.25 12.41 -7.67
C SER A 159 3.67 12.46 -6.20
N GLY A 160 4.95 12.75 -5.96
CA GLY A 160 5.51 12.85 -4.60
C GLY A 160 5.57 11.53 -3.83
N VAL A 161 5.43 10.40 -4.53
CA VAL A 161 5.52 9.05 -3.97
C VAL A 161 6.98 8.77 -3.59
N PRO A 162 7.25 8.15 -2.43
CA PRO A 162 8.58 7.66 -2.12
C PRO A 162 9.06 6.64 -3.14
N ASP A 163 10.32 6.74 -3.55
CA ASP A 163 10.93 5.79 -4.49
C ASP A 163 10.85 4.36 -3.98
N CYS A 164 10.77 3.42 -4.91
CA CYS A 164 10.86 2.00 -4.58
C CYS A 164 12.19 1.67 -3.88
N PRO A 165 12.19 0.80 -2.86
CA PRO A 165 13.40 0.22 -2.33
C PRO A 165 14.15 -0.53 -3.43
N ARG A 166 15.48 -0.45 -3.39
CA ARG A 166 16.34 -1.33 -4.19
C ARG A 166 16.52 -2.63 -3.42
N PHE A 167 15.93 -3.71 -3.95
CA PHE A 167 16.11 -5.07 -3.45
C PHE A 167 17.32 -5.73 -4.13
#